data_AF-A0A9P3LKH3-F1
#
_entry.id   AF-A0A9P3LKH3-F1
#
_cell.length_a   1.000
_cell.length_b   1.000
_cell.length_c   1.000
_cell.angle_alpha   90.00
_cell.angle_beta   90.00
_cell.angle_gamma   90.00
#
_symmetry.space_group_name_H-M   'P 1'
#
loop_
_entity.id
_entity.type
_entity.pdbx_description
1 polymer ?
#
loop_
_entity_poly.entity_id
_entity_poly.type
_entity_poly.pdbx_seq_one_letter_code
_entity_poly.pdbx_strand_id
1 'polypeptide(L)'
;MTRLQPTFQQEYEEYVTGNYIACSLLALVAYEYVVTFDQEVACVWQRKFSAASLLLLSTRWVMLLYQIAAIIPRSQSKSDAAVQCSCQQWNAFSQLVYFTTVAQIALFSGLRVYALWHDSRFRYVLLAVVLVLGCVPIGTNIFGWTRMQSQWEGPPFSTCLYITHVSKRLNYIALRHQGQRAHR
;
A
#
# COMPACT_ATOMS: atom_id res chain seq x y z
N MET A 1 -37.88 14.45 0.36
CA MET A 1 -36.42 14.64 0.41
C MET A 1 -35.96 14.38 1.83
N THR A 2 -35.50 13.16 2.11
CA THR A 2 -35.06 12.73 3.45
C THR A 2 -33.64 13.24 3.66
N ARG A 3 -33.43 14.13 4.64
CA ARG A 3 -32.11 14.69 4.96
C ARG A 3 -31.24 13.54 5.51
N LEU A 4 -30.21 13.12 4.79
CA LEU A 4 -29.25 12.11 5.26
C LEU A 4 -28.55 12.60 6.53
N GLN A 5 -28.21 11.70 7.44
CA GLN A 5 -27.39 12.05 8.62
C GLN A 5 -26.05 12.65 8.15
N PRO A 6 -25.52 13.68 8.82
CA PRO A 6 -24.28 14.34 8.42
C PRO A 6 -23.08 13.37 8.37
N THR A 7 -23.06 12.34 9.23
CA THR A 7 -22.01 11.31 9.24
C THR A 7 -22.01 10.47 7.97
N PHE A 8 -23.20 10.09 7.48
CA PHE A 8 -23.34 9.29 6.27
C PHE A 8 -22.83 10.01 5.03
N GLN A 9 -23.00 11.33 4.97
CA GLN A 9 -22.50 12.15 3.86
C GLN A 9 -20.97 12.16 3.83
N GLN A 10 -20.32 12.23 5.01
CA GLN A 10 -18.86 12.20 5.11
C GLN A 10 -18.30 10.86 4.64
N GLU A 11 -18.87 9.74 5.10
CA GLU A 11 -18.44 8.39 4.70
C GLU A 11 -18.60 8.17 3.19
N TYR A 12 -19.68 8.68 2.60
CA TYR A 12 -19.91 8.60 1.16
C TYR A 12 -18.88 9.43 0.36
N GLU A 13 -18.57 10.64 0.80
CA GLU A 13 -17.57 11.48 0.15
C GLU A 13 -16.17 10.84 0.21
N GLU A 14 -15.79 10.27 1.36
CA GLU A 14 -14.54 9.52 1.51
C GLU A 14 -14.48 8.33 0.56
N TYR A 15 -15.56 7.55 0.46
CA TYR A 15 -15.66 6.41 -0.42
C TYR A 15 -15.52 6.79 -1.90
N VAL A 16 -16.27 7.80 -2.34
CA VAL A 16 -16.22 8.29 -3.74
C VAL A 16 -14.85 8.87 -4.07
N THR A 17 -14.27 9.65 -3.15
CA THR A 17 -12.92 10.20 -3.31
C THR A 17 -11.88 9.09 -3.47
N GLY A 18 -11.97 8.03 -2.67
CA GLY A 18 -11.08 6.87 -2.79
C GLY A 18 -11.13 6.22 -4.18
N ASN A 19 -12.33 6.06 -4.75
CA ASN A 19 -12.50 5.51 -6.09
C ASN A 19 -11.89 6.42 -7.18
N TYR A 20 -12.10 7.75 -7.08
CA TYR A 20 -11.48 8.68 -8.03
C TYR A 20 -9.96 8.68 -7.96
N ILE A 21 -9.40 8.59 -6.76
CA ILE A 21 -7.94 8.47 -6.57
C ILE A 21 -7.44 7.19 -7.23
N ALA A 22 -8.09 6.05 -7.00
CA ALA A 22 -7.68 4.76 -7.60
C ALA A 22 -7.68 4.82 -9.14
N CYS A 23 -8.75 5.33 -9.75
CA CYS A 23 -8.82 5.49 -11.20
C CYS A 23 -7.75 6.46 -11.74
N SER A 24 -7.51 7.57 -11.05
CA SER A 24 -6.49 8.55 -11.42
C SER A 24 -5.08 7.97 -11.35
N LEU A 25 -4.79 7.19 -10.30
CA LEU A 25 -3.52 6.49 -10.14
C LEU A 25 -3.34 5.42 -11.22
N LEU A 26 -4.38 4.66 -11.56
CA LEU A 26 -4.31 3.69 -12.67
C LEU A 26 -3.98 4.41 -13.99
N ALA A 27 -4.66 5.51 -14.29
CA ALA A 27 -4.40 6.28 -15.50
C ALA A 27 -2.96 6.81 -15.54
N LEU A 28 -2.45 7.31 -14.43
CA LEU A 28 -1.07 7.79 -14.31
C LEU A 28 -0.05 6.65 -14.50
N VAL A 29 -0.27 5.49 -13.87
CA VAL A 29 0.62 4.33 -14.00
C VAL A 29 0.59 3.78 -15.43
N ALA A 30 -0.59 3.74 -16.06
CA ALA A 30 -0.72 3.33 -17.46
C ALA A 30 0.00 4.30 -18.42
N TYR A 31 -0.13 5.60 -18.19
CA TYR A 31 0.59 6.62 -18.96
C TYR A 31 2.11 6.46 -18.84
N GLU A 32 2.62 6.36 -17.60
CA GLU A 32 4.04 6.11 -17.35
C GLU A 32 4.53 4.83 -18.01
N TYR A 33 3.72 3.76 -18.01
CA TYR A 33 4.05 2.51 -18.68
C TYR A 33 4.22 2.70 -20.19
N VAL A 34 3.28 3.40 -20.84
CA VAL A 34 3.34 3.64 -22.29
C VAL A 34 4.56 4.48 -22.66
N VAL A 35 4.80 5.60 -21.96
CA VAL A 35 5.91 6.52 -22.27
C VAL A 35 7.27 5.85 -22.06
N THR A 36 7.37 4.97 -21.08
CA THR A 36 8.65 4.35 -20.73
C THR A 36 8.81 2.94 -21.30
N PHE A 37 7.90 2.50 -22.16
CA PHE A 37 7.93 1.18 -22.82
C PHE A 37 9.13 1.04 -23.77
N ASP A 38 9.43 2.07 -24.56
CA ASP A 38 10.57 2.04 -25.49
C ASP A 38 11.91 1.81 -24.75
N GLN A 39 12.06 2.45 -23.58
CA GLN A 39 13.23 2.27 -22.73
C GLN A 39 13.29 0.86 -22.14
N GLU A 40 12.14 0.25 -21.84
CA GLU A 40 12.05 -1.13 -21.36
C GLU A 40 12.48 -2.13 -22.43
N VAL A 41 11.98 -1.97 -23.66
CA VAL A 41 12.37 -2.78 -24.80
C VAL A 41 13.88 -2.69 -25.05
N ALA A 42 14.43 -1.48 -25.04
CA ALA A 42 15.88 -1.29 -25.22
C ALA A 42 16.73 -1.90 -24.08
N CYS A 43 16.32 -1.72 -22.82
CA CYS A 43 17.13 -2.14 -21.66
C CYS A 43 16.96 -3.62 -21.29
N VAL A 44 15.82 -4.23 -21.60
CA VAL A 44 15.46 -5.58 -21.16
C VAL A 44 15.45 -6.55 -22.33
N TRP A 45 14.84 -6.16 -23.46
CA TRP A 45 14.60 -7.08 -24.58
C TRP A 45 15.75 -7.09 -25.58
N GLN A 46 16.45 -5.96 -25.77
CA GLN A 46 17.59 -5.87 -26.70
C GLN A 46 18.96 -6.11 -26.06
N ARG A 47 19.04 -6.25 -24.73
CA ARG A 47 20.28 -6.49 -23.99
C ARG A 47 20.23 -7.81 -23.20
N LYS A 48 21.41 -8.26 -22.74
CA LYS A 48 21.49 -9.43 -21.84
C LYS A 48 20.72 -9.12 -20.56
N PHE A 49 19.82 -10.03 -20.19
CA PHE A 49 19.02 -9.93 -18.99
C PHE A 49 19.93 -9.76 -17.76
N SER A 50 19.76 -8.64 -17.04
CA SER A 50 20.58 -8.29 -15.87
C SER A 50 19.71 -8.18 -14.62
N ALA A 51 20.32 -8.22 -13.43
CA ALA A 51 19.61 -8.02 -12.17
C ALA A 51 18.90 -6.65 -12.11
N ALA A 52 19.47 -5.61 -12.73
CA ALA A 52 18.84 -4.29 -12.84
C ALA A 52 17.60 -4.32 -13.75
N SER A 53 17.66 -5.08 -14.85
CA SER A 53 16.52 -5.30 -15.76
C SER A 53 15.37 -6.01 -15.04
N LEU A 54 15.67 -7.06 -14.26
CA LEU A 54 14.67 -7.76 -13.44
C LEU A 54 14.06 -6.84 -12.38
N LEU A 55 14.89 -6.05 -11.68
CA LEU A 55 14.43 -5.10 -10.67
C LEU A 55 13.45 -4.08 -11.27
N LEU A 56 13.81 -3.47 -12.42
CA LEU A 56 12.97 -2.52 -13.14
C LEU A 56 11.64 -3.12 -13.59
N LEU A 57 11.67 -4.32 -14.19
CA LEU A 57 10.45 -5.03 -14.58
C LEU A 57 9.57 -5.32 -13.37
N SER A 58 10.15 -5.86 -12.30
CA SER A 58 9.39 -6.24 -11.11
C SER A 58 8.67 -5.04 -10.49
N THR A 59 9.30 -3.86 -10.45
CA THR A 59 8.66 -2.65 -9.93
C THR A 59 7.48 -2.22 -10.79
N ARG A 60 7.65 -2.22 -12.12
CA ARG A 60 6.59 -1.81 -13.05
C ARG A 60 5.37 -2.72 -12.97
N TRP A 61 5.59 -4.03 -13.03
CA TRP A 61 4.49 -5.00 -12.99
C TRP A 61 3.77 -5.01 -11.65
N VAL A 62 4.49 -4.87 -10.54
CA VAL A 62 3.88 -4.78 -9.20
C VAL A 62 2.97 -3.55 -9.08
N MET A 63 3.41 -2.38 -9.58
CA MET A 63 2.59 -1.16 -9.58
C MET A 63 1.33 -1.29 -10.42
N LEU A 64 1.44 -1.85 -11.63
CA LEU A 64 0.29 -2.06 -12.51
C LEU A 64 -0.71 -3.05 -11.93
N LEU A 65 -0.23 -4.22 -11.49
CA LEU A 65 -1.08 -5.27 -10.93
C LEU A 65 -1.84 -4.79 -9.70
N TYR A 66 -1.21 -3.97 -8.85
CA TYR A 66 -1.88 -3.41 -7.69
C TYR A 66 -3.05 -2.49 -8.07
N GLN A 67 -2.85 -1.56 -9.01
CA GLN A 67 -3.91 -0.62 -9.42
C GLN A 67 -5.05 -1.33 -10.16
N ILE A 68 -4.72 -2.30 -11.02
CA ILE A 68 -5.74 -3.13 -11.70
C ILE A 68 -6.56 -3.88 -10.65
N ALA A 69 -5.91 -4.54 -9.71
CA ALA A 69 -6.59 -5.33 -8.70
C ALA A 69 -7.42 -4.46 -7.73
N ALA A 70 -7.06 -3.19 -7.54
CA ALA A 70 -7.82 -2.24 -6.71
C ALA A 70 -9.17 -1.83 -7.31
N ILE A 71 -9.30 -1.88 -8.64
CA ILE A 71 -10.51 -1.46 -9.36
C ILE A 71 -11.42 -2.64 -9.69
N ILE A 72 -10.90 -3.88 -9.65
CA ILE A 72 -11.72 -5.08 -9.87
C ILE A 72 -12.80 -5.16 -8.78
N PRO A 73 -14.09 -5.19 -9.15
CA PRO A 73 -15.17 -5.29 -8.18
C PRO A 73 -15.05 -6.61 -7.42
N ARG A 74 -15.04 -6.53 -6.10
CA ARG A 74 -15.01 -7.72 -5.24
C ARG A 74 -16.33 -8.46 -5.40
N SER A 75 -16.26 -9.78 -5.53
CA SER A 75 -17.44 -10.62 -5.75
C SER A 75 -18.47 -10.38 -4.64
N GLN A 76 -19.69 -9.99 -5.02
CA GLN A 76 -20.85 -9.91 -4.12
C GLN A 76 -21.33 -11.32 -3.80
N SER A 77 -20.54 -12.06 -3.02
CA SER A 77 -20.97 -13.37 -2.54
C SER A 77 -22.11 -13.18 -1.54
N LYS A 78 -23.10 -14.09 -1.56
CA LYS A 78 -24.30 -14.00 -0.70
C LYS A 78 -24.04 -14.36 0.77
N SER A 79 -22.83 -14.85 1.08
CA SER A 79 -22.45 -15.23 2.44
C SER A 79 -21.36 -14.32 2.99
N ASP A 80 -21.60 -13.77 4.19
CA ASP A 80 -20.67 -12.87 4.89
C ASP A 80 -19.29 -13.51 5.07
N ALA A 81 -19.24 -14.84 5.28
CA ALA A 81 -17.99 -15.58 5.43
C ALA A 81 -17.13 -15.60 4.14
N ALA A 82 -17.75 -15.73 2.96
CA ALA A 82 -17.01 -15.75 1.70
C ALA A 82 -16.44 -14.37 1.35
N VAL A 83 -17.21 -13.30 1.63
CA VAL A 83 -16.75 -11.92 1.42
C VAL A 83 -15.65 -11.54 2.41
N GLN A 84 -15.76 -11.97 3.66
CA GLN A 84 -14.71 -11.81 4.67
C GLN A 84 -13.38 -12.45 4.25
N CYS A 85 -13.41 -13.66 3.66
CA CYS A 85 -12.21 -14.29 3.11
C CYS A 85 -11.59 -13.46 1.97
N SER A 86 -12.41 -12.86 1.10
CA SER A 86 -11.93 -11.97 0.03
C SER A 86 -11.26 -10.71 0.59
N CYS A 87 -11.82 -10.11 1.64
CA CYS A 87 -11.21 -8.97 2.35
C CYS A 87 -9.84 -9.32 2.93
N GLN A 88 -9.70 -10.51 3.52
CA GLN A 88 -8.43 -10.97 4.08
C GLN A 88 -7.40 -11.23 2.97
N GLN A 89 -7.80 -11.84 1.86
CA GLN A 89 -6.93 -12.05 0.70
C GLN A 89 -6.44 -10.73 0.10
N TRP A 90 -7.34 -9.77 -0.09
CA TRP A 90 -7.00 -8.43 -0.58
C TRP A 90 -6.00 -7.73 0.35
N ASN A 91 -6.22 -7.83 1.66
CA ASN A 91 -5.31 -7.27 2.65
C ASN A 91 -3.91 -7.92 2.54
N ALA A 92 -3.84 -9.25 2.51
CA ALA A 92 -2.57 -9.97 2.38
C ALA A 92 -1.82 -9.60 1.09
N PHE A 93 -2.55 -9.52 -0.03
CA PHE A 93 -2.00 -9.07 -1.32
C PHE A 93 -1.44 -7.65 -1.23
N SER A 94 -2.20 -6.72 -0.66
CA SER A 94 -1.78 -5.31 -0.49
C SER A 94 -0.52 -5.19 0.36
N GLN A 95 -0.39 -5.99 1.42
CA GLN A 95 0.80 -6.03 2.27
C GLN A 95 2.03 -6.57 1.52
N LEU A 96 1.86 -7.63 0.72
CA LEU A 96 2.94 -8.20 -0.08
C LEU A 96 3.45 -7.20 -1.12
N VAL A 97 2.53 -6.51 -1.82
CA VAL A 97 2.85 -5.45 -2.78
C VAL A 97 3.64 -4.34 -2.10
N TYR A 98 3.18 -3.88 -0.94
CA TYR A 98 3.85 -2.82 -0.18
C TYR A 98 5.29 -3.19 0.20
N PHE A 99 5.51 -4.38 0.79
CA PHE A 99 6.87 -4.79 1.17
C PHE A 99 7.79 -4.92 -0.03
N THR A 100 7.27 -5.45 -1.13
CA THR A 100 8.01 -5.57 -2.38
C THR A 100 8.41 -4.20 -2.91
N THR A 101 7.47 -3.24 -2.90
CA THR A 101 7.70 -1.87 -3.37
C THR A 101 8.72 -1.13 -2.50
N VAL A 102 8.61 -1.23 -1.16
CA VAL A 102 9.57 -0.61 -0.24
C VAL A 102 10.96 -1.20 -0.39
N ALA A 103 11.06 -2.53 -0.53
CA ALA A 103 12.34 -3.20 -0.77
C ALA A 103 12.97 -2.72 -2.10
N GLN A 104 12.18 -2.62 -3.17
CA GLN A 104 12.64 -2.10 -4.45
C GLN A 104 13.13 -0.65 -4.33
N ILE A 105 12.40 0.23 -3.64
CA ILE A 105 12.80 1.63 -3.42
C ILE A 105 14.12 1.71 -2.65
N ALA A 106 14.28 0.93 -1.58
CA ALA A 106 15.51 0.88 -0.80
C ALA A 106 16.69 0.39 -1.65
N LEU A 107 16.48 -0.65 -2.47
CA LEU A 107 17.50 -1.19 -3.38
C LEU A 107 17.89 -0.17 -4.45
N PHE A 108 16.94 0.48 -5.12
CA PHE A 108 17.23 1.51 -6.12
C PHE A 108 17.98 2.70 -5.51
N SER A 109 17.56 3.14 -4.32
CA SER A 109 18.24 4.22 -3.59
C SER A 109 19.68 3.83 -3.23
N GLY A 110 19.88 2.64 -2.66
CA GLY A 110 21.19 2.13 -2.28
C GLY A 110 22.13 1.94 -3.47
N LEU A 111 21.62 1.41 -4.58
CA LEU A 111 22.38 1.23 -5.83
C LEU A 111 22.80 2.57 -6.45
N ARG A 112 21.95 3.60 -6.38
CA ARG A 112 22.31 4.95 -6.85
C ARG A 112 23.46 5.53 -6.04
N VAL A 113 23.41 5.41 -4.71
CA VAL A 113 24.49 5.86 -3.83
C VAL A 113 25.78 5.07 -4.07
N TYR A 114 25.68 3.76 -4.29
CA TYR A 114 26.81 2.93 -4.63
C TYR A 114 27.50 3.35 -5.93
N ALA A 115 26.72 3.68 -6.96
CA ALA A 115 27.24 4.12 -8.25
C ALA A 115 27.92 5.50 -8.19
N LEU A 116 27.38 6.43 -7.38
CA LEU A 116 27.95 7.77 -7.19
C LEU A 116 29.34 7.75 -6.52
N TRP A 117 29.57 6.82 -5.60
CA TRP A 117 30.84 6.70 -4.86
C TRP A 117 31.70 5.53 -5.36
N HIS A 118 31.90 5.39 -6.67
CA HIS A 118 32.59 4.21 -7.22
C HIS A 118 34.02 4.02 -6.68
N ASP A 119 34.74 5.11 -6.40
CA ASP A 119 36.18 5.11 -6.07
C ASP A 119 36.46 4.97 -4.55
N SER A 120 35.49 5.29 -3.70
CA SER A 120 35.70 5.32 -2.25
C SER A 120 35.29 4.02 -1.54
N ARG A 121 36.08 3.60 -0.53
CA ARG A 121 35.72 2.48 0.36
C ARG A 121 34.42 2.71 1.14
N PHE A 122 34.01 3.97 1.29
CA PHE A 122 32.75 4.34 1.95
C PHE A 122 31.48 3.91 1.19
N ARG A 123 31.60 3.48 -0.09
CA ARG A 123 30.44 3.05 -0.90
C ARG A 123 29.60 1.94 -0.27
N TYR A 124 30.25 0.97 0.37
CA TYR A 124 29.56 -0.15 1.02
C TYR A 124 28.88 0.27 2.32
N VAL A 125 29.52 1.18 3.07
CA VAL A 125 28.95 1.74 4.30
C VAL A 125 27.70 2.56 3.98
N LEU A 126 27.78 3.45 3.00
CA LEU A 126 26.65 4.27 2.58
C LEU A 126 25.50 3.44 2.00
N LEU A 127 25.81 2.42 1.19
CA LEU A 127 24.80 1.45 0.72
C LEU A 127 24.10 0.78 1.91
N ALA A 128 24.87 0.27 2.89
CA ALA A 128 24.30 -0.40 4.06
C ALA A 128 23.42 0.55 4.88
N VAL A 129 23.87 1.79 5.11
CA VAL A 129 23.09 2.81 5.82
C VAL A 129 21.76 3.08 5.13
N VAL A 130 21.76 3.25 3.79
CA VAL A 130 20.53 3.49 3.02
C VAL A 130 19.59 2.29 3.09
N LEU A 131 20.10 1.06 2.99
CA LEU A 131 19.27 -0.14 3.11
C LEU A 131 18.67 -0.28 4.52
N VAL A 132 19.46 -0.06 5.57
CA VAL A 132 18.99 -0.13 6.96
C VAL A 132 17.91 0.92 7.22
N LEU A 133 18.11 2.15 6.77
CA LEU A 133 17.11 3.22 6.86
C LEU A 133 15.82 2.87 6.08
N GLY A 134 15.96 2.25 4.90
CA GLY A 134 14.84 1.77 4.11
C GLY A 134 14.04 0.65 4.77
N CYS A 135 14.64 -0.12 5.68
CA CYS A 135 13.96 -1.17 6.44
C CYS A 135 13.13 -0.65 7.64
N VAL A 136 13.36 0.58 8.10
CA VAL A 136 12.60 1.19 9.20
C VAL A 136 11.07 1.17 8.98
N PRO A 137 10.53 1.66 7.83
CA PRO A 137 9.08 1.63 7.58
C PRO A 137 8.50 0.21 7.51
N ILE A 138 9.32 -0.79 7.16
CA ILE A 138 8.89 -2.20 7.14
C ILE A 138 8.57 -2.64 8.57
N GLY A 139 9.47 -2.38 9.51
CA GLY A 139 9.29 -2.76 10.92
C GLY A 139 8.09 -2.08 11.57
N THR A 140 7.92 -0.78 11.36
CA THR A 140 6.78 -0.03 11.93
C THR A 140 5.45 -0.50 11.38
N ASN A 141 5.38 -0.84 10.09
CA ASN A 141 4.13 -1.23 9.45
C ASN A 141 3.73 -2.68 9.76
N ILE A 142 4.68 -3.61 9.92
CA ILE A 142 4.40 -4.96 10.43
C ILE A 142 3.70 -4.89 11.79
N PHE A 143 4.18 -4.02 12.68
CA PHE A 143 3.57 -3.84 13.99
C PHE A 143 2.13 -3.32 13.90
N GLY A 144 1.85 -2.41 12.98
CA GLY A 144 0.49 -1.92 12.72
C GLY A 144 -0.43 -3.02 12.16
N TRP A 145 0.04 -3.76 11.17
CA TRP A 145 -0.76 -4.76 10.46
C TRP A 145 -1.04 -6.01 11.26
N THR A 146 -0.13 -6.44 12.13
CA THR A 146 -0.39 -7.56 13.05
C THR A 146 -1.55 -7.29 14.01
N ARG A 147 -1.90 -6.01 14.21
CA ARG A 147 -3.06 -5.60 15.02
C ARG A 147 -4.29 -5.29 14.19
N MET A 148 -4.20 -5.33 12.87
CA MET A 148 -5.29 -4.95 11.98
C MET A 148 -6.14 -6.18 11.66
N GLN A 149 -7.45 -6.09 11.85
CA GLN A 149 -8.41 -7.07 11.36
C GLN A 149 -9.30 -6.42 10.30
N SER A 150 -9.50 -7.12 9.19
CA SER A 150 -10.51 -6.73 8.21
C SER A 150 -11.88 -7.25 8.65
N GLN A 151 -12.94 -6.48 8.46
CA GLN A 151 -14.33 -6.91 8.64
C GLN A 151 -15.14 -6.45 7.43
N TRP A 152 -16.03 -7.31 6.93
CA TRP A 152 -16.96 -6.92 5.89
C TRP A 152 -18.06 -6.02 6.45
N GLU A 153 -18.24 -4.86 5.83
CA GLU A 153 -19.39 -3.99 6.06
C GLU A 153 -20.36 -4.12 4.89
N GLY A 154 -21.62 -4.44 5.20
CA GLY A 154 -22.67 -4.64 4.23
C GLY A 154 -23.06 -3.38 3.44
N PRO A 155 -24.16 -3.42 2.68
CA PRO A 155 -24.70 -2.23 2.04
C PRO A 155 -24.99 -1.13 3.08
N PRO A 156 -24.77 0.15 2.72
CA PRO A 156 -24.71 0.68 1.36
C PRO A 156 -23.31 0.78 0.72
N PHE A 157 -22.22 0.64 1.49
CA PHE A 157 -20.86 0.84 0.99
C PHE A 157 -20.17 -0.46 0.54
N SER A 158 -20.61 -1.63 1.03
CA SER A 158 -20.15 -2.95 0.58
C SER A 158 -18.62 -3.02 0.47
N THR A 159 -17.94 -2.74 1.58
CA THR A 159 -16.48 -2.60 1.65
C THR A 159 -15.88 -3.36 2.82
N CYS A 160 -14.56 -3.49 2.81
CA CYS A 160 -13.81 -4.10 3.91
C CYS A 160 -13.34 -2.98 4.84
N LEU A 161 -13.87 -2.94 6.06
CA LEU A 161 -13.37 -2.09 7.14
C LEU A 161 -12.12 -2.71 7.75
N TYR A 162 -11.21 -1.86 8.21
CA TYR A 162 -10.02 -2.32 8.93
C TYR A 162 -9.99 -1.73 10.33
N ILE A 163 -10.06 -2.60 11.32
CA ILE A 163 -10.14 -2.23 12.73
C ILE A 163 -8.85 -2.64 13.41
N THR A 164 -8.28 -1.73 14.21
CA THR A 164 -7.09 -2.04 15.02
C THR A 164 -7.50 -2.65 16.35
N HIS A 165 -6.92 -3.81 16.66
CA HIS A 165 -7.05 -4.47 17.95
C HIS A 165 -6.19 -3.76 18.98
N VAL A 166 -6.82 -2.80 19.65
CA VAL A 166 -6.24 -2.11 20.79
C VAL A 166 -6.54 -2.94 22.05
N SER A 167 -5.53 -3.14 22.91
CA SER A 167 -5.76 -3.86 24.17
C SER A 167 -6.83 -3.16 25.01
N LYS A 168 -7.67 -3.93 25.71
CA LYS A 168 -8.72 -3.38 26.59
C LYS A 168 -8.16 -2.33 27.57
N ARG A 169 -6.91 -2.52 28.02
CA ARG A 169 -6.20 -1.61 28.91
C ARG A 169 -5.89 -0.26 28.26
N LEU A 170 -5.44 -0.26 27.00
CA LEU A 170 -5.15 0.96 26.25
C LEU A 170 -6.43 1.72 25.91
N ASN A 171 -7.49 1.01 25.51
CA ASN A 171 -8.79 1.63 25.25
C ASN A 171 -9.38 2.28 26.51
N TYR A 172 -9.28 1.60 27.66
CA TYR A 172 -9.69 2.15 28.96
C TYR A 172 -8.93 3.43 29.33
N ILE A 173 -7.61 3.47 29.12
CA ILE A 173 -6.80 4.67 29.40
C ILE A 173 -7.21 5.83 28.48
N ALA A 174 -7.44 5.57 27.20
CA ALA A 174 -7.86 6.58 26.24
C ALA A 174 -9.23 7.19 26.59
N LEU A 175 -10.22 6.34 26.90
CA LEU A 175 -11.56 6.76 27.32
C LEU A 175 -11.52 7.56 28.62
N ARG A 176 -10.69 7.16 29.59
CA ARG A 176 -10.49 7.91 30.84
C ARG A 176 -9.96 9.33 30.57
N HIS A 177 -8.99 9.46 29.65
CA HIS A 177 -8.46 10.77 29.28
C HIS A 177 -9.46 11.63 28.49
N GLN A 178 -10.29 11.04 27.63
CA GLN A 178 -11.36 11.77 26.94
C GLN A 178 -12.45 12.26 27.91
N GLY A 179 -12.89 11.42 28.84
CA GLY A 179 -13.85 11.82 29.88
C GLY A 179 -13.31 12.93 30.79
N GLN A 180 -12.01 12.93 31.09
CA GLN A 180 -11.36 14.00 31.86
C GLN A 180 -11.24 15.33 31.08
N ARG A 181 -11.22 15.31 29.75
CA ARG A 181 -11.24 16.52 28.92
C ARG A 181 -12.64 17.09 28.71
N ALA A 182 -13.68 16.27 28.78
CA ALA A 182 -15.07 16.71 28.64
C ALA A 182 -15.62 17.42 29.90
N HIS A 183 -14.93 17.28 31.04
CA HIS A 183 -15.32 17.91 32.32
C HIS A 183 -14.49 19.15 32.70
N ARG A 184 -13.59 19.63 31.83
CA ARG A 184 -12.94 20.95 31.93
C ARG A 184 -13.49 21.87 30.85
#